data_AF-A0A8B9QQX7-F1
#
_entry.id   AF-A0A8B9QQX7-F1
#
_cell.length_a   1.000
_cell.length_b   1.000
_cell.length_c   1.000
_cell.angle_alpha   90.00
_cell.angle_beta   90.00
_cell.angle_gamma   90.00
#
_symmetry.space_group_name_H-M   'P 1'
#
loop_
_entity.id
_entity.type
_entity.pdbx_description
1 polymer ?
#
loop_
_entity_poly.entity_id
_entity_poly.type
_entity_poly.pdbx_seq_one_letter_code
_entity_poly.pdbx_strand_id
1 'polypeptide(L)'
;LDDDVSSFVQIRGSVPLFWEQPGLQVGSHHLRLNRGLEANAPAFDRHMMLLKEQYGKQVIVNLLGSRGGEEVLNRAFKKLLWASSHAEDTPMINFDYHQFAKGGKTEKLENLLRPQLKLHWEDFGIFTKGKNVSPRLQTGAFRMNCLDCLDRTNSVQSFVALEILLAQLESLGLNSKSITERFVESYKAMWTLNGHNLSRVFTGSRALEGKHKVGKLKDGARSVSRTIQSNFFDAVKQEAINLLLLGDFFSEEYADKGKMLMDHTALLVTPSILKAMSERQFEFTSFKKMKSEHCHLKIELF
;
A
#
# COMPACT_ATOMS: atom_id res chain seq x y z
N LEU A 1 26.75 -1.98 -23.80
CA LEU A 1 26.06 -2.26 -22.52
C LEU A 1 25.80 -0.99 -21.73
N ASP A 2 26.72 -0.03 -21.68
CA ASP A 2 26.59 1.18 -20.83
C ASP A 2 25.37 2.08 -21.12
N ASP A 3 24.71 1.92 -22.27
CA ASP A 3 23.51 2.71 -22.66
C ASP A 3 22.20 1.92 -22.62
N ASP A 4 22.23 0.60 -22.34
CA ASP A 4 21.04 -0.24 -22.36
C ASP A 4 20.45 -0.37 -20.93
N VAL A 5 19.19 0.01 -20.77
CA VAL A 5 18.50 0.12 -19.49
C VAL A 5 17.26 -0.76 -19.47
N SER A 6 17.01 -1.40 -18.33
CA SER A 6 15.78 -2.13 -18.05
C SER A 6 15.20 -1.71 -16.69
N SER A 7 13.88 -1.66 -16.57
CA SER A 7 13.21 -1.42 -15.29
C SER A 7 11.90 -2.22 -15.15
N PHE A 8 11.51 -2.44 -13.89
CA PHE A 8 10.22 -3.03 -13.55
C PHE A 8 9.72 -2.41 -12.24
N VAL A 9 8.51 -1.85 -12.28
CA VAL A 9 7.91 -1.09 -11.18
C VAL A 9 6.87 -1.95 -10.47
N GLN A 10 6.90 -1.94 -9.13
CA GLN A 10 5.91 -2.54 -8.26
C GLN A 10 5.40 -1.49 -7.26
N ILE A 11 4.12 -1.56 -6.92
CA ILE A 11 3.45 -0.60 -6.04
C ILE A 11 3.13 -1.28 -4.72
N ARG A 12 3.27 -0.56 -3.61
CA ARG A 12 2.80 -0.98 -2.29
C ARG A 12 1.97 0.13 -1.68
N GLY A 13 0.88 -0.23 -1.01
CA GLY A 13 0.08 0.72 -0.25
C GLY A 13 -0.80 0.06 0.79
N SER A 14 -1.44 0.89 1.61
CA SER A 14 -2.52 0.46 2.50
C SER A 14 -3.70 -0.09 1.69
N VAL A 15 -4.55 -0.86 2.36
CA VAL A 15 -5.87 -1.23 1.82
C VAL A 15 -6.64 0.08 1.58
N PRO A 16 -7.19 0.31 0.36
CA PRO A 16 -7.77 1.60 -0.03
C PRO A 16 -9.21 1.73 0.50
N LEU A 17 -9.35 1.63 1.82
CA LEU A 17 -10.59 1.74 2.55
C LEU A 17 -10.37 2.71 3.72
N PHE A 18 -11.45 3.32 4.18
CA PHE A 18 -11.49 4.03 5.45
C PHE A 18 -11.58 3.00 6.58
N TRP A 19 -10.43 2.61 7.09
CA TRP A 19 -10.30 1.71 8.23
C TRP A 19 -9.34 2.29 9.26
N GLU A 20 -9.54 1.90 10.52
CA GLU A 20 -8.64 2.23 11.61
C GLU A 20 -8.30 0.98 12.41
N GLN A 21 -7.11 1.02 12.99
CA GLN A 21 -6.69 0.09 14.02
C GLN A 21 -6.66 0.87 15.34
N PRO A 22 -7.69 0.73 16.20
CA PRO A 22 -7.70 1.35 17.51
C PRO A 22 -6.48 0.84 18.29
N GLY A 23 -5.78 1.77 18.97
CA GLY A 23 -4.54 1.49 19.69
C GLY A 23 -4.63 0.43 20.80
N LEU A 24 -3.44 0.07 21.30
CA LEU A 24 -3.09 -0.94 22.33
C LEU A 24 -4.07 -2.10 22.54
N GLN A 25 -3.94 -3.16 21.73
CA GLN A 25 -4.62 -4.43 21.97
C GLN A 25 -3.60 -5.56 22.07
N VAL A 26 -3.43 -6.08 23.29
CA VAL A 26 -2.65 -7.30 23.54
C VAL A 26 -3.51 -8.49 23.10
N GLY A 27 -3.21 -9.06 21.93
CA GLY A 27 -3.74 -10.36 21.50
C GLY A 27 -4.83 -10.35 20.40
N SER A 28 -5.48 -9.23 20.08
CA SER A 28 -6.48 -9.16 19.01
C SER A 28 -6.45 -7.81 18.29
N HIS A 29 -6.02 -7.78 17.02
CA HIS A 29 -6.12 -6.60 16.15
C HIS A 29 -7.59 -6.37 15.78
N HIS A 30 -8.31 -5.61 16.60
CA HIS A 30 -9.71 -5.28 16.33
C HIS A 30 -9.77 -4.17 15.28
N LEU A 31 -9.82 -4.55 14.00
CA LEU A 31 -9.98 -3.60 12.91
C LEU A 31 -11.39 -3.01 12.90
N ARG A 32 -11.50 -1.70 12.76
CA ARG A 32 -12.78 -1.00 12.59
C ARG A 32 -12.85 -0.39 11.19
N LEU A 33 -13.97 -0.62 10.52
CA LEU A 33 -14.30 0.08 9.28
C LEU A 33 -14.99 1.38 9.66
N ASN A 34 -14.40 2.52 9.31
CA ASN A 34 -14.87 3.83 9.75
C ASN A 34 -16.13 4.26 9.00
N ARG A 35 -16.36 3.68 7.82
CA ARG A 35 -17.43 4.06 6.91
C ARG A 35 -18.01 2.84 6.21
N GLY A 36 -19.29 2.91 5.86
CA GLY A 36 -19.95 1.93 4.99
C GLY A 36 -19.37 1.93 3.58
N LEU A 37 -19.68 0.90 2.78
CA LEU A 37 -19.12 0.74 1.43
C LEU A 37 -19.44 1.93 0.51
N GLU A 38 -20.64 2.49 0.60
CA GLU A 38 -21.07 3.64 -0.20
C GLU A 38 -20.18 4.87 0.00
N ALA A 39 -19.74 5.10 1.24
CA ALA A 39 -18.84 6.21 1.58
C ALA A 39 -17.37 5.91 1.25
N ASN A 40 -17.00 4.65 0.99
CA ASN A 40 -15.66 4.28 0.51
C ASN A 40 -15.55 4.37 -1.02
N ALA A 41 -16.64 4.11 -1.76
CA ALA A 41 -16.62 3.96 -3.21
C ALA A 41 -16.00 5.15 -3.96
N PRO A 42 -16.37 6.42 -3.71
CA PRO A 42 -15.80 7.54 -4.46
C PRO A 42 -14.28 7.70 -4.28
N ALA A 43 -13.79 7.46 -3.07
CA ALA A 43 -12.36 7.55 -2.77
C ALA A 43 -11.59 6.36 -3.39
N PHE A 44 -12.19 5.17 -3.34
CA PHE A 44 -11.63 3.97 -3.96
C PHE A 44 -11.51 4.10 -5.47
N ASP A 45 -12.58 4.57 -6.14
CA ASP A 45 -12.60 4.72 -7.60
C ASP A 45 -11.56 5.75 -8.06
N ARG A 46 -11.47 6.91 -7.38
CA ARG A 46 -10.42 7.89 -7.66
C ARG A 46 -9.02 7.32 -7.47
N HIS A 47 -8.80 6.58 -6.37
CA HIS A 47 -7.52 5.93 -6.10
C HIS A 47 -7.12 4.94 -7.20
N MET A 48 -8.06 4.10 -7.64
CA MET A 48 -7.80 3.12 -8.69
C MET A 48 -7.64 3.76 -10.08
N MET A 49 -8.40 4.80 -10.39
CA MET A 49 -8.25 5.58 -11.62
C MET A 49 -6.86 6.19 -11.73
N LEU A 50 -6.39 6.89 -10.69
CA LEU A 50 -5.06 7.51 -10.66
C LEU A 50 -3.94 6.47 -10.81
N LEU A 51 -4.06 5.33 -10.15
CA LEU A 51 -3.09 4.24 -10.31
C LEU A 51 -3.02 3.73 -11.75
N LYS A 52 -4.17 3.59 -12.42
CA LYS A 52 -4.22 3.13 -13.81
C LYS A 52 -3.68 4.14 -14.79
N GLU A 53 -3.95 5.42 -14.56
CA GLU A 53 -3.41 6.51 -15.36
C GLU A 53 -1.87 6.56 -15.27
N GLN A 54 -1.31 6.38 -14.06
CA GLN A 54 0.13 6.47 -13.84
C GLN A 54 0.90 5.20 -14.20
N TYR A 55 0.34 4.03 -13.94
CA TYR A 55 1.07 2.76 -13.98
C TYR A 55 0.42 1.70 -14.88
N GLY A 56 -0.64 2.05 -15.61
CA GLY A 56 -1.35 1.14 -16.51
C GLY A 56 -2.19 0.09 -15.77
N LYS A 57 -2.34 -1.10 -16.37
CA LYS A 57 -3.13 -2.21 -15.82
C LYS A 57 -2.74 -2.50 -14.37
N GLN A 58 -3.71 -2.74 -13.49
CA GLN A 58 -3.45 -3.01 -12.07
C GLN A 58 -3.83 -4.44 -11.71
N VAL A 59 -2.94 -5.14 -11.02
CA VAL A 59 -3.26 -6.41 -10.33
C VAL A 59 -3.00 -6.23 -8.85
N ILE A 60 -4.05 -6.43 -8.05
CA ILE A 60 -3.98 -6.30 -6.60
C ILE A 60 -3.49 -7.61 -6.01
N VAL A 61 -2.39 -7.58 -5.29
CA VAL A 61 -1.86 -8.71 -4.52
C VAL A 61 -2.15 -8.45 -3.04
N ASN A 62 -3.21 -9.07 -2.56
CA ASN A 62 -3.72 -8.88 -1.22
C ASN A 62 -3.16 -9.97 -0.28
N LEU A 63 -2.28 -9.56 0.64
CA LEU A 63 -1.59 -10.44 1.58
C LEU A 63 -2.26 -10.55 2.96
N LEU A 64 -3.51 -10.09 3.06
CA LEU A 64 -4.31 -10.18 4.27
C LEU A 64 -4.64 -11.64 4.61
N GLY A 65 -4.57 -11.94 5.90
CA GLY A 65 -4.90 -13.22 6.48
C GLY A 65 -6.41 -13.48 6.52
N SER A 66 -6.73 -14.74 6.76
CA SER A 66 -8.10 -15.25 6.75
C SER A 66 -8.71 -15.37 8.15
N ARG A 67 -8.17 -14.64 9.14
CA ARG A 67 -8.64 -14.66 10.53
C ARG A 67 -8.63 -13.26 11.15
N GLY A 68 -9.52 -13.03 12.10
CA GLY A 68 -9.56 -11.81 12.92
C GLY A 68 -9.86 -10.56 12.09
N GLY A 69 -9.27 -9.42 12.47
CA GLY A 69 -9.49 -8.15 11.78
C GLY A 69 -9.09 -8.19 10.29
N GLU A 70 -7.99 -8.88 9.94
CA GLU A 70 -7.53 -8.97 8.53
C GLU A 70 -8.59 -9.59 7.63
N GLU A 71 -9.38 -10.55 8.13
CA GLU A 71 -10.48 -11.17 7.37
C GLU A 71 -11.63 -10.18 7.11
N VAL A 72 -11.97 -9.34 8.09
CA VAL A 72 -13.00 -8.30 7.95
C VAL A 72 -12.58 -7.30 6.87
N LEU A 73 -11.34 -6.81 6.95
CA LEU A 73 -10.78 -5.87 5.98
C LEU A 73 -10.68 -6.50 4.57
N ASN A 74 -10.27 -7.76 4.50
CA ASN A 74 -10.18 -8.52 3.25
C ASN A 74 -11.56 -8.65 2.58
N ARG A 75 -12.59 -9.04 3.34
CA ARG A 75 -13.97 -9.17 2.82
C ARG A 75 -14.52 -7.81 2.35
N ALA A 76 -14.31 -6.75 3.13
CA ALA A 76 -14.73 -5.41 2.75
C ALA A 76 -14.06 -4.95 1.46
N PHE A 77 -12.76 -5.19 1.32
CA PHE A 77 -12.01 -4.79 0.13
C PHE A 77 -12.45 -5.55 -1.12
N LYS A 78 -12.63 -6.87 -1.01
CA LYS A 78 -13.19 -7.69 -2.11
C LYS A 78 -14.57 -7.19 -2.53
N LYS A 79 -15.45 -6.93 -1.55
CA LYS A 79 -16.81 -6.47 -1.82
C LYS A 79 -16.82 -5.09 -2.49
N LEU A 80 -15.96 -4.18 -2.06
CA LEU A 80 -15.86 -2.86 -2.70
C LEU A 80 -15.32 -2.95 -4.13
N LEU A 81 -14.23 -3.71 -4.36
CA LEU A 81 -13.71 -3.91 -5.70
C LEU A 81 -14.76 -4.52 -6.63
N TRP A 82 -15.46 -5.56 -6.15
CA TRP A 82 -16.53 -6.22 -6.91
C TRP A 82 -17.68 -5.28 -7.29
N ALA A 83 -18.02 -4.34 -6.41
CA ALA A 83 -19.08 -3.36 -6.65
C ALA A 83 -18.62 -2.14 -7.46
N SER A 84 -17.32 -1.98 -7.71
CA SER A 84 -16.75 -0.84 -8.42
C SER A 84 -16.75 -1.03 -9.93
N SER A 85 -16.54 0.06 -10.67
CA SER A 85 -16.30 0.03 -12.13
C SER A 85 -14.99 -0.67 -12.53
N HIS A 86 -14.19 -1.12 -11.57
CA HIS A 86 -12.88 -1.73 -11.79
C HIS A 86 -12.89 -3.26 -11.60
N ALA A 87 -14.04 -3.85 -11.32
CA ALA A 87 -14.17 -5.29 -11.05
C ALA A 87 -13.70 -6.15 -12.24
N GLU A 88 -13.98 -5.71 -13.46
CA GLU A 88 -13.69 -6.48 -14.69
C GLU A 88 -12.22 -6.42 -15.10
N ASP A 89 -11.55 -5.28 -14.86
CA ASP A 89 -10.22 -4.99 -15.40
C ASP A 89 -9.10 -5.02 -14.35
N THR A 90 -9.44 -5.21 -13.06
CA THR A 90 -8.48 -5.19 -11.95
C THR A 90 -8.55 -6.48 -11.13
N PRO A 91 -7.80 -7.52 -11.52
CA PRO A 91 -7.76 -8.79 -10.79
C PRO A 91 -7.23 -8.60 -9.35
N MET A 92 -7.82 -9.33 -8.40
CA MET A 92 -7.32 -9.40 -7.02
C MET A 92 -6.89 -10.83 -6.66
N ILE A 93 -5.58 -11.01 -6.51
CA ILE A 93 -4.95 -12.23 -6.02
C ILE A 93 -4.94 -12.16 -4.49
N ASN A 94 -5.64 -13.08 -3.84
CA ASN A 94 -5.70 -13.16 -2.39
C ASN A 94 -4.79 -14.29 -1.90
N PHE A 95 -3.77 -13.94 -1.12
CA PHE A 95 -2.78 -14.89 -0.63
C PHE A 95 -2.58 -14.70 0.87
N ASP A 96 -3.11 -15.63 1.67
CA ASP A 96 -2.93 -15.62 3.12
C ASP A 96 -1.47 -15.96 3.46
N TYR A 97 -0.66 -14.91 3.59
CA TYR A 97 0.76 -15.07 3.85
C TYR A 97 1.02 -15.71 5.22
N HIS A 98 0.19 -15.44 6.23
CA HIS A 98 0.33 -16.04 7.56
C HIS A 98 0.16 -17.55 7.54
N GLN A 99 -0.77 -18.05 6.72
CA GLN A 99 -1.01 -19.46 6.56
C GLN A 99 0.07 -20.13 5.69
N PHE A 100 0.44 -19.50 4.57
CA PHE A 100 1.20 -20.16 3.52
C PHE A 100 2.72 -19.94 3.58
N ALA A 101 3.19 -18.83 4.15
CA ALA A 101 4.62 -18.51 4.20
C ALA A 101 5.23 -18.64 5.61
N LYS A 102 4.50 -19.23 6.56
CA LYS A 102 4.97 -19.48 7.93
C LYS A 102 6.24 -20.35 7.91
N GLY A 103 7.31 -19.84 8.52
CA GLY A 103 8.60 -20.55 8.62
C GLY A 103 9.53 -20.39 7.41
N GLY A 104 9.29 -19.43 6.51
CA GLY A 104 10.19 -19.09 5.41
C GLY A 104 10.20 -20.10 4.26
N LYS A 105 9.13 -20.90 4.15
CA LYS A 105 8.95 -21.87 3.06
C LYS A 105 8.54 -21.13 1.78
N THR A 106 9.50 -20.91 0.89
CA THR A 106 9.28 -20.31 -0.45
C THR A 106 8.45 -21.20 -1.36
N GLU A 107 8.38 -22.51 -1.08
CA GLU A 107 7.63 -23.49 -1.87
C GLU A 107 6.16 -23.11 -2.12
N LYS A 108 5.48 -22.49 -1.14
CA LYS A 108 4.09 -22.04 -1.32
C LYS A 108 4.00 -20.78 -2.20
N LEU A 109 5.01 -19.91 -2.18
CA LEU A 109 5.09 -18.79 -3.13
C LEU A 109 5.28 -19.34 -4.55
N GLU A 110 6.16 -20.32 -4.72
CA GLU A 110 6.43 -20.98 -6.00
C GLU A 110 5.22 -21.75 -6.54
N ASN A 111 4.55 -22.55 -5.71
CA ASN A 111 3.53 -23.48 -6.19
C ASN A 111 2.13 -22.85 -6.27
N LEU A 112 1.83 -21.83 -5.46
CA LEU A 112 0.48 -21.24 -5.39
C LEU A 112 0.43 -19.82 -5.94
N LEU A 113 1.42 -18.98 -5.61
CA LEU A 113 1.39 -17.56 -5.95
C LEU A 113 2.00 -17.29 -7.33
N ARG A 114 3.14 -17.92 -7.65
CA ARG A 114 3.84 -17.75 -8.92
C ARG A 114 2.96 -18.01 -10.14
N PRO A 115 2.14 -19.08 -10.23
CA PRO A 115 1.34 -19.32 -11.43
C PRO A 115 0.32 -18.20 -11.69
N GLN A 116 -0.24 -17.62 -10.62
CA GLN A 116 -1.18 -16.50 -10.73
C GLN A 116 -0.47 -15.21 -11.13
N LEU A 117 0.70 -14.92 -10.53
CA LEU A 117 1.46 -13.71 -10.86
C LEU A 117 2.07 -13.77 -12.26
N LYS A 118 2.50 -14.96 -12.71
CA LYS A 118 3.18 -15.15 -13.99
C LYS A 118 2.36 -14.67 -15.19
N LEU A 119 1.08 -15.01 -15.20
CA LEU A 119 0.14 -14.56 -16.23
C LEU A 119 0.13 -13.05 -16.39
N HIS A 120 0.26 -12.32 -15.29
CA HIS A 120 0.15 -10.87 -15.28
C HIS A 120 1.48 -10.18 -15.57
N TRP A 121 2.60 -10.67 -15.05
CA TRP A 121 3.89 -10.00 -15.33
C TRP A 121 4.37 -10.24 -16.76
N GLU A 122 3.96 -11.33 -17.40
CA GLU A 122 4.19 -11.56 -18.83
C GLU A 122 3.37 -10.57 -19.67
N ASP A 123 2.13 -10.27 -19.26
CA ASP A 123 1.26 -9.26 -19.89
C ASP A 123 1.74 -7.81 -19.63
N PHE A 124 2.25 -7.51 -18.44
CA PHE A 124 2.77 -6.18 -18.11
C PHE A 124 4.04 -5.85 -18.89
N GLY A 125 4.86 -6.86 -19.17
CA GLY A 125 6.19 -6.69 -19.72
C GLY A 125 7.15 -5.94 -18.78
N ILE A 126 8.34 -5.68 -19.31
CA ILE A 126 9.38 -4.88 -18.66
C ILE A 126 9.64 -3.64 -19.51
N PHE A 127 10.08 -2.56 -18.88
CA PHE A 127 10.60 -1.42 -19.61
C PHE A 127 12.01 -1.72 -20.09
N THR A 128 12.30 -1.44 -21.36
CA THR A 128 13.65 -1.50 -21.92
C THR A 128 13.90 -0.30 -22.83
N LYS A 129 15.10 0.25 -22.80
CA LYS A 129 15.53 1.34 -23.68
C LYS A 129 17.04 1.30 -23.85
N GLY A 130 17.52 1.45 -25.07
CA GLY A 130 18.96 1.45 -25.36
C GLY A 130 19.25 1.32 -26.85
N LYS A 131 20.53 1.23 -27.20
CA LYS A 131 20.98 1.10 -28.60
C LYS A 131 20.89 -0.35 -29.10
N ASN A 132 21.07 -1.32 -28.21
CA ASN A 132 21.14 -2.74 -28.57
C ASN A 132 19.91 -3.54 -28.10
N VAL A 133 18.92 -2.86 -27.52
CA VAL A 133 17.71 -3.49 -27.01
C VAL A 133 16.47 -2.92 -27.67
N SER A 134 15.49 -3.79 -27.95
CA SER A 134 14.20 -3.34 -28.44
C SER A 134 13.50 -2.49 -27.37
N PRO A 135 12.99 -1.30 -27.71
CA PRO A 135 12.30 -0.47 -26.74
C PRO A 135 10.97 -1.11 -26.33
N ARG A 136 10.71 -1.17 -25.03
CA ARG A 136 9.47 -1.70 -24.45
C ARG A 136 9.01 -0.80 -23.32
N LEU A 137 7.71 -0.74 -23.10
CA LEU A 137 7.10 -0.07 -21.96
C LEU A 137 6.45 -1.12 -21.07
N GLN A 138 6.55 -0.93 -19.76
CA GLN A 138 5.75 -1.68 -18.80
C GLN A 138 4.32 -1.11 -18.84
N THR A 139 3.33 -1.95 -19.11
CA THR A 139 1.92 -1.54 -19.32
C THR A 139 1.02 -1.82 -18.12
N GLY A 140 1.58 -2.31 -17.02
CA GLY A 140 0.84 -2.57 -15.80
C GLY A 140 1.74 -2.81 -14.59
N ALA A 141 1.17 -2.79 -13.39
CA ALA A 141 1.91 -2.98 -12.15
C ALA A 141 1.15 -3.85 -11.14
N PHE A 142 1.91 -4.56 -10.31
CA PHE A 142 1.35 -5.18 -9.11
C PHE A 142 1.22 -4.14 -8.02
N ARG A 143 0.02 -4.05 -7.44
CA ARG A 143 -0.22 -3.31 -6.20
C ARG A 143 -0.35 -4.28 -5.05
N MET A 144 0.64 -4.27 -4.16
CA MET A 144 0.64 -5.14 -2.98
C MET A 144 0.12 -4.39 -1.75
N ASN A 145 -0.72 -5.06 -0.98
CA ASN A 145 -1.18 -4.56 0.31
C ASN A 145 -1.11 -5.66 1.38
N CYS A 146 -0.97 -5.23 2.62
CA CYS A 146 -0.88 -6.07 3.80
C CYS A 146 -1.23 -5.24 5.04
N LEU A 147 -1.75 -5.87 6.09
CA LEU A 147 -1.90 -5.22 7.39
C LEU A 147 -0.57 -5.34 8.14
N ASP A 148 0.02 -4.23 8.57
CA ASP A 148 1.08 -4.21 9.60
C ASP A 148 2.30 -5.14 9.44
N CYS A 149 2.77 -5.40 8.22
CA CYS A 149 4.21 -5.65 8.08
C CYS A 149 4.74 -5.40 6.68
N LEU A 150 5.65 -4.45 6.67
CA LEU A 150 6.64 -4.28 5.63
C LEU A 150 7.31 -5.60 5.23
N ASP A 151 7.60 -6.48 6.19
CA ASP A 151 8.32 -7.73 5.96
C ASP A 151 7.57 -8.67 4.98
N ARG A 152 6.24 -8.83 5.11
CA ARG A 152 5.41 -9.65 4.20
C ARG A 152 5.46 -9.10 2.77
N THR A 153 5.19 -7.80 2.62
CA THR A 153 5.19 -7.16 1.30
C THR A 153 6.57 -7.17 0.66
N ASN A 154 7.65 -6.90 1.43
CA ASN A 154 9.01 -6.95 0.91
C ASN A 154 9.38 -8.35 0.43
N SER A 155 8.97 -9.41 1.15
CA SER A 155 9.23 -10.79 0.71
C SER A 155 8.57 -11.11 -0.63
N VAL A 156 7.31 -10.72 -0.82
CA VAL A 156 6.60 -10.99 -2.09
C VAL A 156 7.11 -10.09 -3.22
N GLN A 157 7.41 -8.82 -2.94
CA GLN A 157 8.00 -7.91 -3.93
C GLN A 157 9.39 -8.40 -4.39
N SER A 158 10.21 -8.88 -3.46
CA SER A 158 11.53 -9.47 -3.75
C SER A 158 11.40 -10.72 -4.61
N PHE A 159 10.39 -11.55 -4.32
CA PHE A 159 10.09 -12.76 -5.10
C PHE A 159 9.77 -12.41 -6.56
N VAL A 160 8.81 -11.50 -6.77
CA VAL A 160 8.46 -11.02 -8.12
C VAL A 160 9.66 -10.42 -8.84
N ALA A 161 10.43 -9.60 -8.13
CA ALA A 161 11.59 -8.93 -8.72
C ALA A 161 12.67 -9.92 -9.17
N LEU A 162 12.89 -11.01 -8.42
CA LEU A 162 13.83 -12.07 -8.79
C LEU A 162 13.37 -12.86 -10.02
N GLU A 163 12.07 -13.13 -10.15
CA GLU A 163 11.51 -13.75 -11.36
C GLU A 163 11.69 -12.85 -12.58
N ILE A 164 11.43 -11.55 -12.41
CA ILE A 164 11.53 -10.56 -13.49
C ILE A 164 12.98 -10.28 -13.88
N LEU A 165 13.92 -10.32 -12.92
CA LEU A 165 15.34 -10.10 -13.17
C LEU A 165 15.86 -11.01 -14.30
N LEU A 166 15.40 -12.26 -14.36
CA LEU A 166 15.80 -13.20 -15.42
C LEU A 166 15.40 -12.69 -16.81
N ALA A 167 14.16 -12.21 -16.96
CA ALA A 167 13.68 -11.64 -18.21
C ALA A 167 14.39 -10.32 -18.56
N GLN A 168 14.76 -9.51 -17.55
CA GLN A 168 15.53 -8.29 -17.75
C GLN A 168 16.94 -8.60 -18.26
N LEU A 169 17.65 -9.54 -17.62
CA LEU A 169 18.98 -9.96 -18.05
C LEU A 169 18.96 -10.56 -19.46
N GLU A 170 17.96 -11.39 -19.78
CA GLU A 170 17.77 -11.92 -21.12
C GLU A 170 17.57 -10.80 -22.15
N SER A 171 16.72 -9.81 -21.85
CA SER A 171 16.48 -8.67 -22.75
C SER A 171 17.71 -7.80 -23.01
N LEU A 172 18.66 -7.78 -22.06
CA LEU A 172 19.93 -7.07 -22.14
C LEU A 172 21.05 -7.92 -22.76
N GLY A 173 20.78 -9.17 -23.17
CA GLY A 173 21.79 -10.09 -23.69
C GLY A 173 22.74 -10.65 -22.63
N LEU A 174 22.38 -10.56 -21.35
CA LEU A 174 23.16 -10.99 -20.18
C LEU A 174 22.68 -12.35 -19.65
N ASN A 175 22.45 -13.32 -20.54
CA ASN A 175 21.82 -14.60 -20.21
C ASN A 175 22.80 -15.73 -19.85
N SER A 176 24.10 -15.44 -19.71
CA SER A 176 25.07 -16.47 -19.32
C SER A 176 24.87 -16.88 -17.87
N LYS A 177 24.95 -18.19 -17.59
CA LYS A 177 24.66 -18.75 -16.27
C LYS A 177 25.47 -18.09 -15.14
N SER A 178 26.77 -17.86 -15.37
CA SER A 178 27.66 -17.25 -14.38
C SER A 178 27.34 -15.78 -14.09
N ILE A 179 26.89 -15.03 -15.10
CA ILE A 179 26.45 -13.64 -14.92
C ILE A 179 25.14 -13.61 -14.13
N THR A 180 24.16 -14.42 -14.55
CA THR A 180 22.86 -14.51 -13.89
C THR A 180 22.98 -14.85 -12.41
N GLU A 181 23.81 -15.84 -12.05
CA GLU A 181 24.02 -16.24 -10.64
C GLU A 181 24.58 -15.08 -9.79
N ARG A 182 25.54 -14.32 -10.31
CA ARG A 182 26.11 -13.14 -9.62
C ARG A 182 25.11 -12.01 -9.45
N PHE A 183 24.29 -11.75 -10.48
CA PHE A 183 23.23 -10.76 -10.40
C PHE A 183 22.17 -11.16 -9.38
N VAL A 184 21.71 -12.42 -9.39
CA VAL A 184 20.73 -12.94 -8.43
C VAL A 184 21.24 -12.82 -6.99
N GLU A 185 22.50 -13.14 -6.72
CA GLU A 185 23.10 -13.00 -5.39
C GLU A 185 23.11 -11.53 -4.94
N SER A 186 23.61 -10.63 -5.79
CA SER A 186 23.67 -9.20 -5.52
C SER A 186 22.27 -8.60 -5.30
N TYR A 187 21.30 -9.03 -6.12
CA TYR A 187 19.93 -8.55 -6.06
C TYR A 187 19.21 -9.01 -4.78
N LYS A 188 19.45 -10.25 -4.32
CA LYS A 188 18.96 -10.72 -3.01
C LYS A 188 19.52 -9.87 -1.86
N ALA A 189 20.80 -9.53 -1.90
CA ALA A 189 21.42 -8.65 -0.92
C ALA A 189 20.79 -7.24 -0.93
N MET A 190 20.55 -6.68 -2.12
CA MET A 190 19.86 -5.39 -2.28
C MET A 190 18.44 -5.41 -1.71
N TRP A 191 17.65 -6.45 -1.98
CA TRP A 191 16.30 -6.60 -1.44
C TRP A 191 16.25 -6.78 0.08
N THR A 192 17.26 -7.44 0.64
CA THR A 192 17.45 -7.53 2.09
C THR A 192 17.73 -6.15 2.68
N LEU A 193 18.65 -5.38 2.08
CA LEU A 193 18.95 -4.02 2.50
C LEU A 193 17.75 -3.06 2.33
N ASN A 194 16.98 -3.21 1.26
CA ASN A 194 15.74 -2.47 1.04
C ASN A 194 14.74 -2.71 2.17
N GLY A 195 14.51 -3.98 2.54
CA GLY A 195 13.66 -4.33 3.69
C GLY A 195 14.16 -3.72 4.99
N HIS A 196 15.48 -3.72 5.23
CA HIS A 196 16.08 -3.07 6.41
C HIS A 196 15.86 -1.56 6.44
N ASN A 197 16.05 -0.87 5.32
CA ASN A 197 15.91 0.57 5.22
C ASN A 197 14.45 0.99 5.35
N LEU A 198 13.55 0.30 4.67
CA LEU A 198 12.12 0.54 4.82
C LEU A 198 11.68 0.29 6.27
N SER A 199 12.21 -0.74 6.94
CA SER A 199 11.84 -1.02 8.33
C SER A 199 12.27 0.12 9.26
N ARG A 200 13.44 0.71 8.99
CA ARG A 200 13.92 1.88 9.74
C ARG A 200 13.02 3.10 9.55
N VAL A 201 12.53 3.34 8.34
CA VAL A 201 11.60 4.44 8.07
C VAL A 201 10.27 4.24 8.82
N PHE A 202 9.66 3.06 8.67
CA PHE A 202 8.33 2.80 9.24
C PHE A 202 8.35 2.56 10.74
N THR A 203 9.34 1.85 11.25
CA THR A 203 9.37 1.37 12.64
C THR A 203 10.62 1.80 13.40
N GLY A 204 11.44 2.74 12.89
CA GLY A 204 12.67 3.18 13.57
C GLY A 204 13.75 2.11 13.77
N SER A 205 13.49 0.86 13.38
CA SER A 205 14.31 -0.32 13.71
C SER A 205 14.53 -1.19 12.47
N ARG A 206 15.63 -1.95 12.44
CA ARG A 206 15.97 -2.89 11.35
C ARG A 206 14.99 -4.09 11.31
N ALA A 207 14.92 -4.77 10.16
CA ALA A 207 14.08 -5.97 10.03
C ALA A 207 14.52 -7.12 10.93
N LEU A 208 13.61 -8.05 11.20
CA LEU A 208 13.86 -9.24 12.03
C LEU A 208 14.76 -10.21 11.26
N GLU A 209 15.90 -10.59 11.86
CA GLU A 209 16.90 -11.45 11.23
C GLU A 209 16.76 -12.85 11.83
N GLY A 210 15.78 -13.59 11.30
CA GLY A 210 15.57 -14.97 11.70
C GLY A 210 16.71 -15.87 11.24
N LYS A 211 17.67 -16.16 12.15
CA LYS A 211 18.46 -17.40 12.30
C LYS A 211 19.69 -17.11 13.17
N HIS A 212 19.60 -17.30 14.49
CA HIS A 212 20.66 -17.73 15.44
C HIS A 212 20.12 -17.60 16.88
N LYS A 213 20.62 -18.38 17.86
CA LYS A 213 20.14 -18.34 19.26
C LYS A 213 20.25 -16.94 19.90
N VAL A 214 21.24 -16.14 19.51
CA VAL A 214 21.39 -14.73 19.89
C VAL A 214 20.47 -13.80 19.08
N GLY A 215 20.15 -14.17 17.84
CA GLY A 215 19.16 -13.50 16.98
C GLY A 215 17.77 -13.53 17.61
N LYS A 216 17.33 -14.66 18.20
CA LYS A 216 16.00 -14.75 18.85
C LYS A 216 15.80 -13.76 20.01
N LEU A 217 16.84 -13.46 20.79
CA LEU A 217 16.75 -12.49 21.90
C LEU A 217 16.72 -11.06 21.37
N LYS A 218 17.55 -10.76 20.35
CA LYS A 218 17.54 -9.48 19.64
C LYS A 218 16.25 -9.26 18.86
N ASP A 219 15.69 -10.30 18.25
CA ASP A 219 14.41 -10.30 17.55
C ASP A 219 13.24 -10.17 18.54
N GLY A 220 13.36 -10.73 19.75
CA GLY A 220 12.43 -10.49 20.85
C GLY A 220 12.43 -9.03 21.29
N ALA A 221 13.60 -8.45 21.56
CA ALA A 221 13.73 -7.04 21.91
C ALA A 221 13.32 -6.09 20.76
N ARG A 222 13.58 -6.48 19.49
CA ARG A 222 13.13 -5.75 18.29
C ARG A 222 11.64 -5.90 18.05
N SER A 223 11.05 -7.06 18.33
CA SER A 223 9.60 -7.29 18.26
C SER A 223 8.88 -6.48 19.33
N VAL A 224 9.43 -6.41 20.55
CA VAL A 224 8.94 -5.52 21.61
C VAL A 224 9.11 -4.06 21.21
N SER A 225 10.26 -3.65 20.66
CA SER A 225 10.45 -2.29 20.13
C SER A 225 9.49 -1.97 18.99
N ARG A 226 9.28 -2.88 18.04
CA ARG A 226 8.32 -2.73 16.94
C ARG A 226 6.88 -2.69 17.45
N THR A 227 6.52 -3.48 18.46
CA THR A 227 5.21 -3.46 19.11
C THR A 227 5.01 -2.13 19.84
N ILE A 228 6.02 -1.61 20.54
CA ILE A 228 5.98 -0.30 21.17
C ILE A 228 5.89 0.79 20.09
N GLN A 229 6.63 0.66 19.00
CA GLN A 229 6.73 1.68 17.95
C GLN A 229 5.54 1.70 17.00
N SER A 230 4.94 0.56 16.69
CA SER A 230 3.66 0.47 15.95
C SER A 230 2.50 0.93 16.81
N ASN A 231 2.49 0.62 18.12
CA ASN A 231 1.34 0.93 18.98
C ASN A 231 1.40 2.33 19.61
N PHE A 232 2.57 2.91 19.88
CA PHE A 232 2.70 4.22 20.52
C PHE A 232 3.18 5.33 19.60
N PHE A 233 4.11 5.04 18.69
CA PHE A 233 4.74 6.08 17.87
C PHE A 233 4.13 6.23 16.49
N ASP A 234 3.29 5.29 16.03
CA ASP A 234 2.66 5.45 14.72
C ASP A 234 1.60 6.55 14.73
N ALA A 235 0.81 6.66 15.81
CA ALA A 235 -0.08 7.81 16.03
C ALA A 235 0.70 9.13 16.08
N VAL A 236 1.84 9.17 16.80
CA VAL A 236 2.71 10.36 16.89
C VAL A 236 3.37 10.69 15.54
N LYS A 237 3.69 9.67 14.72
CA LYS A 237 4.24 9.86 13.37
C LYS A 237 3.19 10.34 12.38
N GLN A 238 1.99 9.78 12.40
CA GLN A 238 0.87 10.28 11.62
C GLN A 238 0.55 11.71 12.04
N GLU A 239 0.58 12.02 13.34
CA GLU A 239 0.39 13.38 13.84
C GLU A 239 1.53 14.31 13.39
N ALA A 240 2.78 13.87 13.42
CA ALA A 240 3.90 14.65 12.91
C ALA A 240 3.84 14.85 11.38
N ILE A 241 3.39 13.86 10.62
CA ILE A 241 3.16 13.96 9.17
C ILE A 241 2.01 14.93 8.90
N ASN A 242 0.90 14.82 9.63
CA ASN A 242 -0.22 15.75 9.56
C ASN A 242 0.24 17.15 9.93
N LEU A 243 1.00 17.32 11.00
CA LEU A 243 1.58 18.61 11.41
C LEU A 243 2.54 19.18 10.35
N LEU A 244 3.34 18.34 9.69
CA LEU A 244 4.27 18.77 8.66
C LEU A 244 3.55 19.14 7.35
N LEU A 245 2.55 18.36 6.94
CA LEU A 245 1.82 18.55 5.69
C LEU A 245 0.70 19.58 5.81
N LEU A 246 0.11 19.73 7.00
CA LEU A 246 -1.13 20.45 7.25
C LEU A 246 -0.99 21.53 8.35
N GLY A 247 0.13 21.56 9.09
CA GLY A 247 0.38 22.49 10.20
C GLY A 247 -0.30 22.08 11.51
N ASP A 248 -0.13 22.89 12.58
CA ASP A 248 -0.81 22.75 13.91
C ASP A 248 -2.31 23.08 13.86
N PHE A 249 -2.89 23.03 12.66
CA PHE A 249 -4.20 23.59 12.36
C PHE A 249 -5.36 22.73 12.88
N PHE A 250 -5.13 21.44 13.17
CA PHE A 250 -6.18 20.53 13.64
C PHE A 250 -6.60 20.74 15.10
N SER A 251 -5.92 21.62 15.84
CA SER A 251 -6.34 22.03 17.18
C SER A 251 -7.35 23.19 17.18
N GLU A 252 -7.60 23.82 16.02
CA GLU A 252 -8.53 24.96 15.91
C GLU A 252 -9.95 24.53 15.49
N GLU A 253 -10.97 25.14 16.11
CA GLU A 253 -12.42 24.92 15.86
C GLU A 253 -12.82 25.03 14.36
N TYR A 254 -12.01 25.73 13.57
CA TYR A 254 -12.21 25.94 12.13
C TYR A 254 -11.84 24.72 11.29
N ALA A 255 -10.94 23.84 11.74
CA ALA A 255 -10.56 22.63 11.02
C ALA A 255 -11.69 21.59 10.99
N ASP A 256 -12.44 21.46 12.09
CA ASP A 256 -13.58 20.55 12.16
C ASP A 256 -14.77 21.08 11.34
N LYS A 257 -15.00 22.40 11.31
CA LYS A 257 -15.96 23.02 10.38
C LYS A 257 -15.52 22.82 8.92
N GLY A 258 -14.25 23.01 8.60
CA GLY A 258 -13.69 22.75 7.26
C GLY A 258 -13.89 21.31 6.79
N LYS A 259 -13.69 20.31 7.67
CA LYS A 259 -13.95 18.89 7.38
C LYS A 259 -15.43 18.57 7.12
N MET A 260 -16.34 19.24 7.82
CA MET A 260 -17.78 19.08 7.59
C MET A 260 -18.23 19.78 6.30
N LEU A 261 -17.51 20.84 5.90
CA LEU A 261 -17.89 21.71 4.80
C LEU A 261 -17.28 21.32 3.45
N MET A 262 -16.15 20.59 3.41
CA MET A 262 -15.38 20.44 2.17
C MET A 262 -14.83 19.03 1.92
N ASP A 263 -14.51 18.75 0.65
CA ASP A 263 -13.75 17.57 0.24
C ASP A 263 -12.28 17.64 0.73
N HIS A 264 -11.67 16.48 0.99
CA HIS A 264 -10.34 16.35 1.59
C HIS A 264 -9.22 17.15 0.87
N THR A 265 -9.38 17.45 -0.42
CA THR A 265 -8.43 18.25 -1.21
C THR A 265 -8.44 19.73 -0.82
N ALA A 266 -9.57 20.27 -0.34
CA ALA A 266 -9.70 21.66 0.09
C ALA A 266 -9.10 21.92 1.49
N LEU A 267 -8.75 20.86 2.23
CA LEU A 267 -8.02 20.95 3.50
C LEU A 267 -6.50 21.18 3.30
N LEU A 268 -6.02 21.15 2.06
CA LEU A 268 -4.64 21.48 1.68
C LEU A 268 -4.43 22.99 1.44
N VAL A 269 -5.49 23.79 1.61
CA VAL A 269 -5.46 25.23 1.38
C VAL A 269 -4.95 25.93 2.65
N THR A 270 -4.33 27.11 2.52
CA THR A 270 -3.75 27.81 3.67
C THR A 270 -4.80 28.14 4.75
N PRO A 271 -4.41 28.16 6.04
CA PRO A 271 -5.30 28.47 7.17
C PRO A 271 -6.14 29.73 6.99
N SER A 272 -5.56 30.76 6.35
CA SER A 272 -6.26 32.03 6.06
C SER A 272 -7.45 31.86 5.11
N ILE A 273 -7.32 31.01 4.10
CA ILE A 273 -8.38 30.76 3.14
C ILE A 273 -9.47 29.88 3.77
N LEU A 274 -9.09 28.84 4.52
CA LEU A 274 -10.04 27.99 5.26
C LEU A 274 -10.87 28.79 6.27
N LYS A 275 -10.24 29.73 6.99
CA LYS A 275 -10.94 30.65 7.89
C LYS A 275 -11.93 31.53 7.14
N ALA A 276 -11.49 32.20 6.07
CA ALA A 276 -12.35 33.06 5.27
C ALA A 276 -13.53 32.29 4.64
N MET A 277 -13.30 31.05 4.21
CA MET A 277 -14.35 30.19 3.66
C MET A 277 -15.34 29.71 4.73
N SER A 278 -14.85 29.39 5.94
CA SER A 278 -15.72 29.00 7.06
C SER A 278 -16.61 30.16 7.52
N GLU A 279 -16.07 31.38 7.58
CA GLU A 279 -16.84 32.59 7.89
C GLU A 279 -17.89 32.89 6.80
N ARG A 280 -17.58 32.58 5.54
CA ARG A 280 -18.45 32.81 4.38
C ARG A 280 -19.23 31.57 3.94
N GLN A 281 -19.33 30.55 4.78
CA GLN A 281 -19.95 29.26 4.43
C GLN A 281 -21.37 29.39 3.86
N PHE A 282 -22.14 30.40 4.30
CA PHE A 282 -23.51 30.64 3.84
C PHE A 282 -23.60 31.13 2.39
N GLU A 283 -22.48 31.61 1.82
CA GLU A 283 -22.41 32.01 0.41
C GLU A 283 -22.30 30.81 -0.54
N PHE A 284 -21.82 29.67 -0.04
CA PHE A 284 -21.49 28.48 -0.84
C PHE A 284 -22.22 27.20 -0.39
N THR A 285 -23.09 27.29 0.62
CA THR A 285 -23.89 26.16 1.12
C THR A 285 -25.38 26.44 0.91
N SER A 286 -26.15 25.42 0.55
CA SER A 286 -27.61 25.51 0.45
C SER A 286 -28.28 24.50 1.37
N PHE A 287 -29.28 24.94 2.12
CA PHE A 287 -30.02 24.07 3.04
C PHE A 287 -31.13 23.33 2.31
N LYS A 288 -31.08 22.00 2.33
CA LYS A 288 -32.17 21.16 1.83
C LYS A 288 -32.85 20.45 3.00
N LYS A 289 -34.14 20.72 3.19
CA LYS A 289 -34.95 20.10 4.26
C LYS A 289 -35.25 18.65 3.88
N MET A 290 -34.58 17.69 4.52
CA MET A 290 -34.83 16.25 4.33
C MET A 290 -35.89 15.79 5.35
N LYS A 291 -36.92 15.06 4.91
CA LYS A 291 -37.88 14.40 5.80
C LYS A 291 -37.31 13.05 6.27
N SER A 292 -36.50 13.07 7.33
CA SER A 292 -36.17 11.91 8.19
C SER A 292 -35.31 12.38 9.36
N GLU A 293 -35.49 11.76 10.53
CA GLU A 293 -35.00 12.19 11.87
C GLU A 293 -33.47 12.22 12.09
N HIS A 294 -32.65 12.16 11.03
CA HIS A 294 -31.19 12.28 11.14
C HIS A 294 -30.68 13.28 10.11
N CYS A 295 -30.47 14.52 10.55
CA CYS A 295 -29.92 15.61 9.74
C CYS A 295 -28.47 15.32 9.34
N HIS A 296 -28.22 15.12 8.05
CA HIS A 296 -26.90 15.31 7.45
C HIS A 296 -26.94 16.50 6.50
N LEU A 297 -26.00 17.45 6.70
CA LEU A 297 -25.75 18.52 5.73
C LEU A 297 -25.28 17.89 4.43
N LYS A 298 -25.92 18.26 3.32
CA LYS A 298 -25.42 17.98 1.98
C LYS A 298 -24.88 19.28 1.42
N ILE A 299 -23.59 19.31 1.10
CA ILE A 299 -22.89 20.48 0.58
C ILE A 299 -22.51 20.15 -0.86
N GLU A 300 -23.07 20.89 -1.79
CA GLU A 300 -22.71 20.83 -3.21
C GLU A 300 -21.83 22.06 -3.47
N LEU A 301 -20.53 21.82 -3.61
CA LEU A 301 -19.57 22.82 -4.08
C LEU A 301 -19.52 22.74 -5.62
N PHE A 302 -19.63 23.89 -6.29
CA PHE A 302 -19.40 24.03 -7.72
C PHE A 302 -17.92 23.87 -8.08
#